data_AF-A0A9E2AMK6-F1
#
_entry.id   AF-A0A9E2AMK6-F1
#
_cell.length_a   1.000
_cell.length_b   1.000
_cell.length_c   1.000
_cell.angle_alpha   90.00
_cell.angle_beta   90.00
_cell.angle_gamma   90.00
#
_symmetry.space_group_name_H-M   'P 1'
#
loop_
_entity.id
_entity.type
_entity.pdbx_description
1 polymer ?
#
loop_
_entity_poly.entity_id
_entity_poly.type
_entity_poly.pdbx_seq_one_letter_code
_entity_poly.pdbx_strand_id
1 'polypeptide(L)'
;MAQRNNYSFAFLLVIVGILAFFLFRPFAYAIAIAAGIIAAISLLYITSRWLFKSFRKFRLRNTLEGILEEKLDAIAKKIRKLIRELDIIESEILDLEQQLAEYTDLSDTAASKVEHLINEFGSERMLKETKLEALRSVELKFQSLLNDQKVLRTMARKKAKLKEVSSRKAGEILELQNLKSEKEFIEDLDFLRLKIEETENIDTALSLNRELVQLER
;
A
#
# COMPACT_ATOMS: atom_id res chain seq x y z
N MET A 1 49.57 -35.94 50.02
CA MET A 1 48.72 -36.99 49.43
C MET A 1 47.30 -36.46 49.19
N ALA A 2 47.03 -35.73 48.11
CA ALA A 2 45.66 -35.19 47.86
C ALA A 2 45.30 -34.99 46.37
N GLN A 3 45.99 -35.65 45.42
CA GLN A 3 45.80 -35.40 43.98
C GLN A 3 45.09 -36.54 43.23
N ARG A 4 44.67 -37.61 43.92
CA ARG A 4 44.15 -38.83 43.28
C ARG A 4 42.62 -38.83 43.05
N ASN A 5 41.88 -37.82 43.52
CA ASN A 5 40.40 -37.80 43.45
C ASN A 5 39.81 -36.96 42.29
N ASN A 6 40.60 -36.15 41.57
CA ASN A 6 40.05 -35.26 40.53
C ASN A 6 39.62 -35.99 39.24
N TYR A 7 40.31 -37.07 38.87
CA TYR A 7 40.00 -37.79 37.63
C TYR A 7 38.68 -38.58 37.71
N SER A 8 38.34 -39.11 38.89
CA SER A 8 37.07 -39.80 39.11
C SER A 8 35.88 -38.86 39.07
N PHE A 9 36.03 -37.63 39.58
CA PHE A 9 34.96 -36.61 39.54
C PHE A 9 34.73 -36.07 38.12
N ALA A 10 35.81 -35.82 37.37
CA ALA A 10 35.72 -35.41 35.97
C ALA A 10 35.06 -36.49 35.09
N PHE A 11 35.38 -37.76 35.32
CA PHE A 11 34.76 -38.88 34.61
C PHE A 11 33.26 -39.00 34.92
N LEU A 12 32.87 -38.79 36.18
CA LEU A 12 31.47 -38.81 36.60
C LEU A 12 30.66 -37.65 35.99
N LEU A 13 31.26 -36.46 35.88
CA LEU A 13 30.66 -35.32 35.18
C LEU A 13 30.45 -35.58 33.68
N VAL A 14 31.41 -36.24 33.02
CA VAL A 14 31.29 -36.59 31.60
C VAL A 14 30.18 -37.62 31.39
N ILE A 15 30.08 -38.65 32.25
CA ILE A 15 29.01 -39.64 32.18
C ILE A 15 27.65 -39.00 32.43
N VAL A 16 27.52 -38.13 33.45
CA VAL A 16 26.28 -37.40 33.73
C VAL A 16 25.89 -36.49 32.58
N GLY A 17 26.86 -35.84 31.92
CA GLY A 17 26.62 -35.04 30.72
C GLY A 17 26.10 -35.86 29.53
N ILE A 18 26.67 -37.04 29.29
CA ILE A 18 26.21 -37.96 28.23
C ILE A 18 24.83 -38.54 28.58
N LEU A 19 24.60 -38.91 29.84
CA LEU A 19 23.31 -39.42 30.30
C LEU A 19 22.22 -38.35 30.20
N ALA A 20 22.52 -37.10 30.60
CA ALA A 20 21.60 -35.96 30.47
C ALA A 20 21.31 -35.66 29.00
N PHE A 21 22.31 -35.72 28.11
CA PHE A 21 22.12 -35.56 26.67
C PHE A 21 21.19 -36.62 26.07
N PHE A 22 21.28 -37.87 26.54
CA PHE A 22 20.38 -38.95 26.15
C PHE A 22 18.99 -38.83 26.80
N LEU A 23 18.89 -38.31 28.02
CA LEU A 23 17.64 -38.15 28.77
C LEU A 23 16.80 -36.96 28.26
N PHE A 24 17.45 -35.89 27.79
CA PHE A 24 16.80 -34.68 27.24
C PHE A 24 16.65 -34.67 25.71
N ARG A 25 17.02 -35.76 25.04
CA ARG A 25 16.87 -35.94 23.59
C ARG A 25 15.49 -35.54 23.04
N PRO A 26 14.34 -35.93 23.64
CA PRO A 26 13.03 -35.49 23.15
C PRO A 26 12.80 -33.97 23.31
N PHE A 27 13.39 -33.35 24.34
CA PHE A 27 13.34 -31.89 24.54
C PHE A 27 14.19 -31.15 23.49
N ALA A 28 15.36 -31.68 23.15
CA ALA A 28 16.20 -31.09 22.09
C ALA A 28 15.50 -31.13 20.72
N TYR A 29 14.79 -32.22 20.39
CA TYR A 29 13.97 -32.28 19.18
C TYR A 29 12.79 -31.29 19.23
N ALA A 30 12.11 -31.16 20.36
CA ALA A 30 11.02 -30.20 20.52
C ALA A 30 11.49 -28.75 20.31
N ILE A 31 12.64 -28.38 20.87
CA ILE A 31 13.25 -27.05 20.69
C ILE A 31 13.67 -26.83 19.22
N ALA A 32 14.29 -27.83 18.58
CA ALA A 32 14.69 -27.74 17.17
C ALA A 32 13.49 -27.58 16.23
N ILE A 33 12.39 -28.30 16.49
CA ILE A 33 11.14 -28.18 15.73
C ILE A 33 10.51 -26.81 15.95
N ALA A 34 10.43 -26.33 17.20
CA ALA A 34 9.92 -25.00 17.51
C ALA A 34 10.73 -23.90 16.82
N ALA A 35 12.07 -23.99 16.86
CA ALA A 35 12.96 -23.07 16.16
C ALA A 35 12.77 -23.12 14.64
N GLY A 36 12.59 -24.31 14.06
CA GLY A 36 12.29 -24.51 12.64
C GLY A 36 10.96 -23.89 12.23
N ILE A 37 9.91 -24.04 13.04
CA ILE A 37 8.60 -23.42 12.80
C ILE A 37 8.70 -21.89 12.84
N ILE A 38 9.39 -21.33 13.84
CA ILE A 38 9.61 -19.89 13.96
C ILE A 38 10.38 -19.36 12.74
N ALA A 39 11.42 -20.06 12.31
CA ALA A 39 12.18 -19.70 11.12
C ALA A 39 11.32 -19.76 9.84
N ALA A 40 10.50 -20.80 9.69
CA ALA A 40 9.60 -20.97 8.54
C ALA A 40 8.52 -19.87 8.48
N ILE A 41 7.89 -19.54 9.61
CA ILE A 41 6.91 -18.44 9.70
C ILE A 41 7.58 -17.10 9.37
N SER A 42 8.79 -16.86 9.90
CA SER A 42 9.55 -15.64 9.62
C SER A 42 9.90 -15.52 8.13
N LEU A 43 10.33 -16.62 7.51
CA LEU A 43 10.65 -16.67 6.09
C LEU A 43 9.40 -16.43 5.21
N LEU A 44 8.27 -17.03 5.55
CA LEU A 44 6.98 -16.82 4.89
C LEU A 44 6.50 -15.38 5.00
N TYR A 45 6.67 -14.76 6.17
CA TYR A 45 6.31 -13.36 6.37
C TYR A 45 7.17 -12.42 5.50
N ILE A 46 8.48 -12.65 5.43
CA ILE A 46 9.41 -11.84 4.63
C ILE A 46 9.11 -12.01 3.12
N THR A 47 8.94 -13.25 2.66
CA THR A 47 8.71 -13.57 1.25
C THR A 47 7.36 -13.08 0.76
N SER A 48 6.28 -13.26 1.53
CA SER A 48 4.95 -12.73 1.21
C SER A 48 4.96 -11.20 1.10
N ARG A 49 5.64 -10.50 2.02
CA ARG A 49 5.78 -9.04 1.98
C ARG A 49 6.55 -8.56 0.76
N TRP A 50 7.54 -9.33 0.30
CA TRP A 50 8.31 -9.04 -0.91
C TRP A 50 7.48 -9.28 -2.18
N LEU A 51 6.78 -10.40 -2.27
CA LEU A 51 5.90 -10.76 -3.39
C LEU A 51 4.78 -9.72 -3.57
N PHE A 52 4.11 -9.30 -2.49
CA PHE A 52 3.06 -8.28 -2.56
C PHE A 52 3.57 -6.92 -3.06
N LYS A 53 4.80 -6.52 -2.69
CA LYS A 53 5.42 -5.31 -3.23
C LYS A 53 5.71 -5.43 -4.72
N SER A 54 6.18 -6.59 -5.20
CA SER A 54 6.44 -6.83 -6.62
C SER A 54 5.17 -6.83 -7.47
N PHE A 55 4.10 -7.51 -7.03
CA PHE A 55 2.84 -7.54 -7.78
C PHE A 55 2.17 -6.17 -7.86
N ARG A 56 2.24 -5.37 -6.80
CA ARG A 56 1.70 -3.99 -6.80
C ARG A 56 2.50 -3.08 -7.74
N LYS A 57 3.83 -3.22 -7.79
CA LYS A 57 4.69 -2.50 -8.74
C LYS A 57 4.40 -2.89 -10.19
N PHE A 58 4.16 -4.16 -10.49
CA PHE A 58 3.83 -4.61 -11.85
C PHE A 58 2.51 -4.03 -12.37
N ARG A 59 1.46 -3.99 -11.53
CA ARG A 59 0.14 -3.46 -11.93
C ARG A 59 0.11 -1.94 -12.06
N LEU A 60 0.98 -1.23 -11.33
CA LEU A 60 1.04 0.24 -11.33
C LEU A 60 2.18 0.81 -12.20
N ARG A 61 3.11 -0.01 -12.70
CA ARG A 61 4.30 0.47 -13.45
C ARG A 61 3.98 1.37 -14.63
N ASN A 62 2.84 1.14 -15.29
CA ASN A 62 2.40 1.91 -16.45
C ASN A 62 1.32 2.96 -16.10
N THR A 63 0.96 3.14 -14.83
CA THR A 63 0.05 4.20 -14.42
C THR A 63 0.85 5.43 -14.01
N LEU A 64 0.25 6.61 -14.20
CA LEU A 64 0.86 7.86 -13.74
C LEU A 64 1.15 7.83 -12.22
N GLU A 65 0.34 7.13 -11.41
CA GLU A 65 0.61 6.93 -9.98
C GLU A 65 1.92 6.16 -9.75
N GLY A 66 2.14 5.06 -10.49
CA GLY A 66 3.37 4.28 -10.34
C GLY A 66 4.62 5.01 -10.84
N ILE A 67 4.48 5.81 -11.90
CA ILE A 67 5.57 6.69 -12.37
C ILE A 67 5.92 7.73 -11.30
N LEU A 68 4.92 8.38 -10.70
CA LEU A 68 5.14 9.36 -9.63
C LEU A 68 5.78 8.71 -8.39
N GLU A 69 5.31 7.52 -7.99
CA GLU A 69 5.91 6.75 -6.88
C GLU A 69 7.37 6.36 -7.15
N GLU A 70 7.69 5.96 -8.38
CA GLU A 70 9.07 5.63 -8.78
C GLU A 70 9.98 6.87 -8.77
N LYS A 71 9.50 8.01 -9.27
CA LYS A 71 10.24 9.28 -9.22
C LYS A 71 10.49 9.73 -7.78
N LEU A 72 9.50 9.58 -6.90
CA LEU A 72 9.65 9.87 -5.46
C LEU A 72 10.71 8.97 -4.82
N ASP A 73 10.72 7.66 -5.09
CA ASP A 73 11.76 6.76 -4.57
C ASP A 73 13.17 7.14 -5.08
N ALA A 74 13.28 7.53 -6.36
CA ALA A 74 14.53 8.00 -6.93
C ALA A 74 15.01 9.32 -6.29
N ILE A 75 14.11 10.27 -6.03
CA ILE A 75 14.42 11.52 -5.32
C ILE A 75 14.86 11.21 -3.88
N ALA A 76 14.14 10.37 -3.15
CA ALA A 76 14.48 9.99 -1.78
C ALA A 76 15.85 9.28 -1.69
N LYS A 77 16.23 8.50 -2.70
CA LYS A 77 17.59 7.92 -2.80
C LYS A 77 18.66 9.00 -3.00
N LYS A 78 18.41 9.99 -3.87
CA LYS A 78 19.35 11.12 -4.08
C LYS A 78 19.49 11.99 -2.83
N ILE A 79 18.40 12.27 -2.13
CA ILE A 79 18.39 13.00 -0.85
C ILE A 79 19.25 12.28 0.18
N ARG A 80 19.04 10.97 0.39
CA ARG A 80 19.86 10.16 1.31
C ARG A 80 21.33 10.07 0.93
N LYS A 81 21.66 10.19 -0.36
CA LYS A 81 23.05 10.27 -0.82
C LYS A 81 23.66 11.61 -0.44
N LEU A 82 22.97 12.71 -0.71
CA LEU A 82 23.45 14.07 -0.40
C LEU A 82 23.62 14.31 1.10
N ILE A 83 22.71 13.80 1.93
CA ILE A 83 22.86 13.90 3.40
C ILE A 83 24.16 13.23 3.84
N ARG A 84 24.42 12.00 3.39
CA ARG A 84 25.69 11.31 3.71
C ARG A 84 26.93 12.04 3.18
N GLU A 85 26.84 12.63 1.99
CA GLU A 85 27.94 13.43 1.45
C GLU A 85 28.17 14.72 2.27
N LEU A 86 27.11 15.35 2.79
CA LEU A 86 27.21 16.51 3.67
C LEU A 86 27.81 16.13 5.03
N ASP A 87 27.39 15.01 5.62
CA ASP A 87 27.95 14.50 6.88
C ASP A 87 29.46 14.27 6.76
N ILE A 88 29.92 13.72 5.62
CA ILE A 88 31.35 13.54 5.34
C ILE A 88 32.05 14.91 5.26
N ILE A 89 31.53 15.84 4.46
CA ILE A 89 32.15 17.17 4.31
C ILE A 89 32.24 17.89 5.66
N GLU A 90 31.21 17.81 6.49
CA GLU A 90 31.20 18.42 7.81
C GLU A 90 32.26 17.79 8.73
N SER A 91 32.42 16.46 8.69
CA SER A 91 33.49 15.79 9.43
C SER A 91 34.90 16.18 8.97
N GLU A 92 35.11 16.36 7.66
CA GLU A 92 36.41 16.78 7.10
C GLU A 92 36.73 18.23 7.47
N ILE A 93 35.72 19.12 7.45
CA ILE A 93 35.89 20.51 7.91
C ILE A 93 36.30 20.54 9.39
N LEU A 94 35.59 19.78 10.24
CA LEU A 94 35.88 19.73 11.67
C LEU A 94 37.29 19.18 11.97
N ASP A 95 37.72 18.15 11.24
CA ASP A 95 39.07 17.60 11.36
C ASP A 95 40.13 18.64 10.95
N LEU A 96 39.94 19.35 9.84
CA LEU A 96 40.84 20.40 9.39
C LEU A 96 40.90 21.59 10.37
N GLU A 97 39.76 22.02 10.91
CA GLU A 97 39.67 23.06 11.94
C GLU A 97 40.39 22.64 13.23
N GLN A 98 40.24 21.38 13.64
CA GLN A 98 40.93 20.82 14.81
C GLN A 98 42.45 20.78 14.58
N GLN A 99 42.91 20.34 13.41
CA GLN A 99 44.33 20.35 13.06
C GLN A 99 44.90 21.78 13.10
N LEU A 100 44.15 22.77 12.58
CA LEU A 100 44.56 24.17 12.62
C LEU A 100 44.70 24.69 14.07
N ALA A 101 43.83 24.24 14.98
CA ALA A 101 43.82 24.64 16.38
C ALA A 101 44.88 23.92 17.24
N GLU A 102 45.15 22.64 16.97
CA GLU A 102 46.08 21.81 17.77
C GLU A 102 47.54 22.07 17.43
N TYR A 103 47.87 22.32 16.17
CA TYR A 103 49.25 22.56 15.75
C TYR A 103 49.60 24.05 15.82
N THR A 104 49.92 24.53 17.01
CA THR A 104 50.35 25.92 17.26
C THR A 104 51.65 26.31 16.55
N ASP A 105 52.37 25.34 15.98
CA ASP A 105 53.67 25.50 15.30
C ASP A 105 53.58 25.27 13.77
N LEU A 106 52.37 25.33 13.20
CA LEU A 106 52.19 25.31 11.74
C LEU A 106 52.90 26.52 11.12
N SER A 107 53.68 26.28 10.06
CA SER A 107 54.17 27.39 9.24
C SER A 107 53.00 28.15 8.60
N ASP A 108 53.12 29.47 8.42
CA ASP A 108 52.09 30.31 7.77
C ASP A 108 51.60 29.74 6.43
N THR A 109 52.51 29.14 5.66
CA THR A 109 52.19 28.51 4.37
C THR A 109 51.32 27.26 4.52
N ALA A 110 51.53 26.47 5.57
CA ALA A 110 50.74 25.28 5.85
C ALA A 110 49.35 25.67 6.40
N ALA A 111 49.29 26.63 7.33
CA ALA A 111 48.04 27.17 7.84
C ALA A 111 47.16 27.74 6.71
N SER A 112 47.74 28.55 5.82
CA SER A 112 47.02 29.11 4.67
C SER A 112 46.47 28.03 3.72
N LYS A 113 47.19 26.92 3.53
CA LYS A 113 46.69 25.80 2.70
C LYS A 113 45.52 25.07 3.36
N VAL A 114 45.56 24.87 4.67
CA VAL A 114 44.47 24.26 5.43
C VAL A 114 43.23 25.16 5.38
N GLU A 115 43.38 26.46 5.62
CA GLU A 115 42.29 27.43 5.49
C GLU A 115 41.70 27.45 4.07
N HIS A 116 42.54 27.35 3.04
CA HIS A 116 42.06 27.27 1.67
C HIS A 116 41.22 26.01 1.44
N LEU A 117 41.68 24.86 1.94
CA LEU A 117 40.95 23.59 1.84
C LEU A 117 39.62 23.62 2.61
N ILE A 118 39.58 24.22 3.80
CA ILE A 118 38.34 24.45 4.56
C ILE A 118 37.35 25.27 3.72
N ASN A 119 37.81 26.33 3.06
CA ASN A 119 36.96 27.15 2.19
C ASN A 119 36.44 26.40 0.96
N GLU A 120 37.25 25.51 0.36
CA GLU A 120 36.81 24.64 -0.74
C GLU A 120 35.71 23.67 -0.28
N PHE A 121 35.91 23.01 0.87
CA PHE A 121 34.89 22.17 1.48
C PHE A 121 33.62 22.95 1.83
N GLY A 122 33.74 24.17 2.36
CA GLY A 122 32.60 25.05 2.65
C GLY A 122 31.80 25.41 1.39
N SER A 123 32.49 25.66 0.28
CA SER A 123 31.86 25.93 -1.02
C SER A 123 31.10 24.71 -1.55
N GLU A 124 31.70 23.51 -1.47
CA GLU A 124 31.04 22.26 -1.86
C GLU A 124 29.85 21.93 -0.94
N ARG A 125 29.96 22.22 0.38
CA ARG A 125 28.86 22.07 1.34
C ARG A 125 27.65 22.91 0.92
N MET A 126 27.87 24.20 0.65
CA MET A 126 26.82 25.13 0.21
C MET A 126 26.15 24.67 -1.09
N LEU A 127 26.93 24.18 -2.05
CA LEU A 127 26.41 23.62 -3.30
C LEU A 127 25.51 22.42 -3.06
N LYS A 128 25.93 21.49 -2.19
CA LYS A 128 25.15 20.29 -1.85
C LYS A 128 23.89 20.61 -1.04
N GLU A 129 23.94 21.56 -0.11
CA GLU A 129 22.78 22.05 0.64
C GLU A 129 21.73 22.65 -0.31
N THR A 130 22.17 23.50 -1.24
CA THR A 130 21.28 24.08 -2.27
C THR A 130 20.62 22.98 -3.12
N LYS A 131 21.39 21.97 -3.52
CA LYS A 131 20.87 20.82 -4.28
C LYS A 131 19.90 19.97 -3.47
N LEU A 132 20.16 19.80 -2.17
CA LEU A 132 19.29 19.08 -1.24
C LEU A 132 17.94 19.81 -1.11
N GLU A 133 17.97 21.14 -0.94
CA GLU A 133 16.76 21.96 -0.86
C GLU A 133 15.95 21.91 -2.15
N ALA A 134 16.61 22.04 -3.31
CA ALA A 134 15.97 21.88 -4.61
C ALA A 134 15.29 20.51 -4.74
N LEU A 135 15.95 19.42 -4.31
CA LEU A 135 15.37 18.08 -4.34
C LEU A 135 14.18 17.93 -3.39
N ARG A 136 14.21 18.52 -2.19
CA ARG A 136 13.08 18.53 -1.25
C ARG A 136 11.88 19.28 -1.83
N SER A 137 12.12 20.42 -2.47
CA SER A 137 11.07 21.18 -3.16
C SER A 137 10.42 20.36 -4.28
N VAL A 138 11.23 19.66 -5.08
CA VAL A 138 10.74 18.75 -6.12
C VAL A 138 9.96 17.58 -5.49
N GLU A 139 10.45 16.97 -4.42
CA GLU A 139 9.76 15.89 -3.71
C GLU A 139 8.35 16.30 -3.28
N LEU A 140 8.20 17.47 -2.65
CA LEU A 140 6.90 18.00 -2.23
C LEU A 140 5.93 18.16 -3.40
N LYS A 141 6.40 18.68 -4.54
CA LYS A 141 5.58 18.81 -5.75
C LYS A 141 5.10 17.46 -6.26
N PHE A 142 5.98 16.47 -6.31
CA PHE A 142 5.62 15.11 -6.73
C PHE A 142 4.65 14.43 -5.75
N GLN A 143 4.80 14.66 -4.45
CA GLN A 143 3.86 14.16 -3.43
C GLN A 143 2.47 14.79 -3.59
N SER A 144 2.40 16.09 -3.86
CA SER A 144 1.12 16.78 -4.15
C SER A 144 0.44 16.17 -5.37
N LEU A 145 1.15 16.04 -6.50
CA LEU A 145 0.61 15.44 -7.73
C LEU A 145 0.10 14.02 -7.50
N LEU A 146 0.81 13.22 -6.70
CA LEU A 146 0.38 11.86 -6.37
C LEU A 146 -0.91 11.85 -5.54
N ASN A 147 -1.05 12.79 -4.60
CA ASN A 147 -2.25 12.92 -3.79
C ASN A 147 -3.45 13.38 -4.63
N ASP A 148 -3.26 14.38 -5.49
CA ASP A 148 -4.29 14.87 -6.40
C ASP A 148 -4.80 13.74 -7.31
N GLN A 149 -3.88 12.95 -7.86
CA GLN A 149 -4.25 11.81 -8.69
C GLN A 149 -5.07 10.75 -7.93
N LYS A 150 -4.71 10.45 -6.67
CA LYS A 150 -5.48 9.53 -5.82
C LYS A 150 -6.89 10.06 -5.55
N VAL A 151 -7.04 11.36 -5.32
CA VAL A 151 -8.34 12.01 -5.12
C VAL A 151 -9.17 11.92 -6.41
N LEU A 152 -8.61 12.29 -7.56
CA LEU A 152 -9.29 12.21 -8.86
C LEU A 152 -9.76 10.79 -9.19
N ARG A 153 -8.92 9.78 -8.94
CA ARG A 153 -9.29 8.38 -9.13
C ARG A 153 -10.43 7.95 -8.21
N THR A 154 -10.43 8.43 -6.98
CA THR A 154 -11.49 8.17 -6.00
C THR A 154 -12.81 8.83 -6.42
N MET A 155 -12.74 10.08 -6.90
CA MET A 155 -13.89 10.79 -7.45
C MET A 155 -14.47 10.08 -8.67
N ALA A 156 -13.62 9.66 -9.61
CA ALA A 156 -14.05 8.92 -10.79
C ALA A 156 -14.79 7.61 -10.42
N ARG A 157 -14.25 6.86 -9.44
CA ARG A 157 -14.91 5.65 -8.91
C ARG A 157 -16.26 5.96 -8.25
N LYS A 158 -16.33 7.02 -7.43
CA LYS A 158 -17.57 7.45 -6.77
C LYS A 158 -18.62 7.90 -7.81
N LYS A 159 -18.21 8.62 -8.85
CA LYS A 159 -19.09 9.05 -9.95
C LYS A 159 -19.62 7.86 -10.75
N ALA A 160 -18.79 6.86 -11.02
CA ALA A 160 -19.22 5.62 -11.67
C ALA A 160 -20.26 4.86 -10.82
N LYS A 161 -20.02 4.72 -9.51
CA LYS A 161 -20.98 4.12 -8.58
C LYS A 161 -22.29 4.91 -8.49
N LEU A 162 -22.22 6.24 -8.47
CA LEU A 162 -23.41 7.09 -8.47
C LEU A 162 -24.23 6.89 -9.75
N LYS A 163 -23.57 6.80 -10.90
CA LYS A 163 -24.24 6.50 -12.18
C LYS A 163 -24.93 5.14 -12.14
N GLU A 164 -24.26 4.11 -11.62
CA GLU A 164 -24.84 2.77 -11.48
C GLU A 164 -26.07 2.76 -10.57
N VAL A 165 -26.00 3.41 -9.41
CA VAL A 165 -27.15 3.55 -8.49
C VAL A 165 -28.29 4.34 -9.14
N SER A 166 -27.98 5.42 -9.86
CA SER A 166 -28.98 6.21 -10.59
C SER A 166 -29.66 5.42 -11.70
N SER A 167 -28.92 4.58 -12.42
CA SER A 167 -29.47 3.71 -13.46
C SER A 167 -30.37 2.61 -12.87
N ARG A 168 -29.98 2.02 -11.73
CA ARG A 168 -30.84 1.06 -11.00
C ARG A 168 -32.13 1.72 -10.53
N LYS A 169 -32.05 2.91 -9.92
CA LYS A 169 -33.24 3.67 -9.50
C LYS A 169 -34.15 4.05 -10.68
N ALA A 170 -33.59 4.40 -11.84
CA ALA A 170 -34.39 4.65 -13.04
C ALA A 170 -35.11 3.39 -13.53
N GLY A 171 -34.46 2.22 -13.45
CA GLY A 171 -35.08 0.93 -13.73
C GLY A 171 -36.20 0.59 -12.73
N GLU A 172 -35.96 0.79 -11.44
CA GLU A 172 -36.96 0.59 -10.38
C GLU A 172 -38.17 1.52 -10.56
N ILE A 173 -37.98 2.78 -10.97
CA ILE A 173 -39.08 3.71 -11.26
C ILE A 173 -39.88 3.27 -12.48
N LEU A 174 -39.22 2.77 -13.53
CA LEU A 174 -39.90 2.22 -14.71
C LEU A 174 -40.67 0.94 -14.36
N GLU A 175 -40.12 0.06 -13.54
CA GLU A 175 -40.81 -1.12 -13.03
C GLU A 175 -42.03 -0.73 -12.19
N LEU A 176 -41.92 0.29 -11.32
CA LEU A 176 -43.04 0.81 -10.55
C LEU A 176 -44.12 1.47 -11.43
N GLN A 177 -43.73 2.14 -12.52
CA GLN A 177 -44.69 2.70 -13.49
C GLN A 177 -45.39 1.60 -14.28
N ASN A 178 -44.68 0.55 -14.68
CA ASN A 178 -45.27 -0.60 -15.37
C ASN A 178 -46.27 -1.32 -14.46
N LEU A 179 -45.91 -1.56 -13.20
CA LEU A 179 -46.81 -2.14 -12.19
C LEU A 179 -48.03 -1.25 -11.91
N LYS A 180 -47.87 0.09 -11.93
CA LYS A 180 -49.00 1.02 -11.80
C LYS A 180 -49.92 0.96 -13.03
N SER A 181 -49.36 0.88 -14.24
CA SER A 181 -50.13 0.74 -15.48
C SER A 181 -50.85 -0.60 -15.56
N GLU A 182 -50.25 -1.67 -15.06
CA GLU A 182 -50.85 -3.01 -15.01
C GLU A 182 -52.00 -3.05 -14.00
N LYS A 183 -51.86 -2.36 -12.85
CA LYS A 183 -52.94 -2.19 -11.88
C LYS A 183 -54.09 -1.35 -12.42
N GLU A 184 -53.80 -0.25 -13.12
CA GLU A 184 -54.83 0.58 -13.79
C GLU A 184 -55.54 -0.23 -14.89
N PHE A 185 -54.83 -1.07 -15.65
CA PHE A 185 -55.41 -1.97 -16.65
C PHE A 185 -56.28 -3.08 -16.03
N ILE A 186 -55.90 -3.60 -14.87
CA ILE A 186 -56.71 -4.57 -14.10
C ILE A 186 -57.97 -3.89 -13.52
N GLU A 187 -57.86 -2.66 -13.01
CA GLU A 187 -59.01 -1.89 -12.52
C GLU A 187 -59.99 -1.55 -13.65
N ASP A 188 -59.48 -1.22 -14.85
CA ASP A 188 -60.31 -1.00 -16.05
C ASP A 188 -60.96 -2.29 -16.54
N LEU A 189 -60.28 -3.44 -16.44
CA LEU A 189 -60.83 -4.76 -16.75
C LEU A 189 -61.93 -5.18 -15.79
N ASP A 190 -61.75 -4.97 -14.48
CA ASP A 190 -62.77 -5.25 -13.47
C ASP A 190 -63.98 -4.30 -13.61
N PHE A 191 -63.75 -3.04 -14.00
CA PHE A 191 -64.83 -2.10 -14.34
C PHE A 191 -65.60 -2.52 -15.60
N LEU A 192 -64.91 -2.99 -16.65
CA LEU A 192 -65.52 -3.56 -17.84
C LEU A 192 -66.29 -4.86 -17.53
N ARG A 193 -65.78 -5.69 -16.61
CA ARG A 193 -66.42 -6.94 -16.19
C ARG A 193 -67.70 -6.69 -15.38
N LEU A 194 -67.65 -5.74 -14.44
CA LEU A 194 -68.82 -5.29 -13.67
C LEU A 194 -69.90 -4.68 -14.58
N LYS A 195 -69.50 -3.92 -15.61
CA LYS A 195 -70.43 -3.32 -16.57
C LYS A 195 -71.10 -4.36 -17.49
N ILE A 196 -70.43 -5.49 -17.75
CA ILE A 196 -71.00 -6.64 -18.47
C ILE A 196 -71.97 -7.44 -17.59
N GLU A 197 -71.72 -7.55 -16.29
CA GLU A 197 -72.65 -8.18 -15.34
C GLU A 197 -73.92 -7.33 -15.08
N GLU A 198 -73.82 -6.00 -15.15
CA GLU A 198 -74.99 -5.10 -15.00
C GLU A 198 -75.86 -4.97 -16.27
N THR A 199 -75.43 -5.49 -17.43
CA THR A 199 -76.22 -5.44 -18.68
C THR A 199 -76.98 -6.74 -18.93
N GLU A 200 -78.13 -6.90 -18.25
CA GLU A 200 -79.16 -7.91 -18.59
C GLU A 200 -79.91 -7.55 -19.89
N ASN A 201 -79.21 -7.45 -21.03
CA ASN A 201 -79.87 -7.47 -22.34
C ASN A 201 -78.97 -8.12 -23.39
N ILE A 202 -79.35 -9.35 -23.76
CA ILE A 202 -78.65 -10.29 -24.64
C ILE A 202 -78.41 -9.73 -26.06
N ASP A 203 -79.17 -8.70 -26.49
CA ASP A 203 -79.03 -8.11 -27.83
C ASP A 203 -77.85 -7.13 -27.98
N THR A 204 -77.30 -6.59 -26.89
CA THR A 204 -76.14 -5.66 -26.91
C THR A 204 -74.78 -6.37 -26.86
N ALA A 205 -74.73 -7.62 -26.38
CA ALA A 205 -73.51 -8.42 -26.36
C ALA A 205 -73.08 -8.89 -27.77
N LEU A 206 -74.04 -9.03 -28.70
CA LEU A 206 -73.78 -9.46 -30.08
C LEU A 206 -73.27 -8.33 -31.00
N SER A 207 -73.54 -7.06 -30.68
CA SER A 207 -73.00 -5.91 -31.42
C SER A 207 -71.55 -5.59 -31.03
N LEU A 208 -71.21 -5.67 -29.73
CA LEU A 208 -69.83 -5.49 -29.26
C LEU A 208 -68.87 -6.60 -29.73
N ASN A 209 -69.35 -7.84 -29.87
CA ASN A 209 -68.52 -8.93 -30.37
C ASN A 209 -68.19 -8.78 -31.88
N ARG A 210 -69.04 -8.06 -32.65
CA ARG A 210 -68.72 -7.70 -34.04
C ARG A 210 -67.68 -6.58 -34.15
N GLU A 211 -67.65 -5.63 -33.22
CA GLU A 211 -66.62 -4.59 -33.18
C GLU A 211 -65.26 -5.12 -32.72
N LEU A 212 -65.23 -6.06 -31.77
CA LEU A 212 -64.00 -6.73 -31.34
C LEU A 212 -63.34 -7.54 -32.47
N VAL A 213 -64.12 -8.28 -33.27
CA VAL A 213 -63.59 -9.06 -34.41
C VAL A 213 -63.13 -8.15 -35.58
N GLN A 214 -63.65 -6.92 -35.68
CA GLN A 214 -63.16 -5.94 -36.66
C GLN A 214 -61.87 -5.25 -36.23
N LEU A 215 -61.57 -5.20 -34.93
CA LEU A 215 -60.30 -4.68 -34.38
C LEU A 215 -59.17 -5.73 -34.34
N GLU A 216 -59.49 -7.02 -34.51
CA GLU A 216 -58.50 -8.12 -34.62
C GLU A 216 -58.07 -8.45 -36.07
N ARG A 217 -58.37 -7.57 -37.05
CA ARG A 217 -57.67 -7.53 -38.35
C ARG A 217 -56.87 -6.25 -38.48
#